data_AF-A0A523BJ37-F1
#
_entry.id   AF-A0A523BJ37-F1
#
_cell.length_a   1.000
_cell.length_b   1.000
_cell.length_c   1.000
_cell.angle_alpha   90.00
_cell.angle_beta   90.00
_cell.angle_gamma   90.00
#
_symmetry.space_group_name_H-M   'P 1'
#
loop_
_entity.id
_entity.type
_entity.pdbx_description
1 polymer ?
#
loop_
_entity_poly.entity_id
_entity_poly.type
_entity_poly.pdbx_seq_one_letter_code
_entity_poly.pdbx_strand_id
1 'polypeptide(L)'
;MAPSAFGGAIERLQREAVDGLRRNCYVALHGGKGQEITLYNFINHAKFLLYYHLCSDGYIHHQRFYGSTNFTVRGLGGSGRYGNYEEFYCSKLKKNPKLALGDMYFIKEAIDILEHKNKLYTDPQYLQQYASAHLQKIREKLWNIKNKASGTTLGELFQLYVESSLLYFSSLAFLEDIPGKGITLEILRELHRPESLLDIFELEVLAPTVEEEAEDMAEILMLEKEDIRKRIEGLTNSIESCYNMIVEKYIYNIKEIHEAKELDKIFDSIEQEFVEHLVNYGKFHLGNLLKLMKYRRTESRNGKLAVER
;
A
#
# COMPACT_ATOMS: atom_id res chain seq x y z
N MET A 1 -4.74 -2.86 2.14
CA MET A 1 -3.80 -3.71 2.90
C MET A 1 -3.74 -5.09 2.29
N ALA A 2 -2.59 -5.74 2.44
CA ALA A 2 -2.37 -7.10 1.95
C ALA A 2 -3.11 -8.14 2.83
N PRO A 3 -3.84 -9.08 2.23
CA PRO A 3 -4.57 -10.12 2.95
C PRO A 3 -3.77 -10.87 4.02
N SER A 4 -2.53 -11.26 3.71
CA SER A 4 -1.63 -12.03 4.59
C SER A 4 -1.19 -11.29 5.85
N ALA A 5 -1.42 -9.98 5.94
CA ALA A 5 -1.22 -9.23 7.18
C ALA A 5 -2.26 -9.58 8.26
N PHE A 6 -3.41 -10.14 7.86
CA PHE A 6 -4.49 -10.50 8.77
C PHE A 6 -4.38 -11.96 9.23
N GLY A 7 -5.10 -12.31 10.30
CA GLY A 7 -5.23 -13.69 10.77
C GLY A 7 -6.63 -14.25 10.54
N GLY A 8 -6.72 -15.58 10.38
CA GLY A 8 -7.98 -16.33 10.41
C GLY A 8 -9.02 -15.89 9.37
N ALA A 9 -10.26 -15.66 9.83
CA ALA A 9 -11.37 -15.32 8.94
C ALA A 9 -11.20 -13.95 8.24
N ILE A 10 -10.48 -13.02 8.85
CA ILE A 10 -10.26 -11.67 8.30
C ILE A 10 -9.35 -11.73 7.09
N GLU A 11 -8.29 -12.55 7.13
CA GLU A 11 -7.43 -12.79 5.95
C GLU A 11 -8.26 -13.27 4.76
N ARG A 12 -9.14 -14.27 4.96
CA ARG A 12 -9.97 -14.80 3.89
C ARG A 12 -10.88 -13.73 3.28
N LEU A 13 -11.58 -12.97 4.13
CA LEU A 13 -12.46 -11.89 3.66
C LEU A 13 -11.69 -10.81 2.90
N GLN A 14 -10.51 -10.43 3.41
CA GLN A 14 -9.65 -9.46 2.75
C GLN A 14 -9.13 -9.98 1.41
N ARG A 15 -8.76 -11.26 1.33
CA ARG A 15 -8.33 -11.93 0.09
C ARG A 15 -9.44 -11.93 -0.94
N GLU A 16 -10.65 -12.37 -0.57
CA GLU A 16 -11.82 -12.35 -1.45
C GLU A 16 -12.13 -10.94 -1.97
N ALA A 17 -12.06 -9.93 -1.12
CA ALA A 17 -12.29 -8.54 -1.51
C ALA A 17 -11.22 -8.02 -2.48
N VAL A 18 -9.94 -8.27 -2.18
CA VAL A 18 -8.81 -7.86 -3.03
C VAL A 18 -8.85 -8.57 -4.38
N ASP A 19 -9.09 -9.87 -4.39
CA ASP A 19 -9.18 -10.67 -5.60
C ASP A 19 -10.37 -10.26 -6.47
N GLY A 20 -11.51 -9.93 -5.86
CA GLY A 20 -12.65 -9.36 -6.56
C GLY A 20 -12.33 -8.04 -7.27
N LEU A 21 -11.55 -7.16 -6.62
CA LEU A 21 -11.11 -5.91 -7.22
C LEU A 21 -10.05 -6.13 -8.31
N ARG A 22 -9.07 -6.99 -8.08
CA ARG A 22 -7.95 -7.24 -9.02
C ARG A 22 -8.39 -7.68 -10.40
N ARG A 23 -9.54 -8.35 -10.53
CA ARG A 23 -10.09 -8.78 -11.84
C ARG A 23 -10.37 -7.61 -12.78
N ASN A 24 -10.79 -6.46 -12.26
CA ASN A 24 -11.32 -5.35 -13.06
C ASN A 24 -10.76 -3.98 -12.68
N CYS A 25 -9.86 -3.90 -11.70
CA CYS A 25 -9.33 -2.65 -11.16
C CYS A 25 -7.81 -2.73 -10.97
N TYR A 26 -7.17 -1.57 -11.03
CA TYR A 26 -5.76 -1.41 -10.69
C TYR A 26 -5.61 -1.32 -9.17
N VAL A 27 -5.27 -2.43 -8.53
CA VAL A 27 -5.11 -2.50 -7.07
C VAL A 27 -3.63 -2.44 -6.69
N ALA A 28 -3.25 -1.45 -5.90
CA ALA A 28 -1.95 -1.37 -5.24
C ALA A 28 -2.10 -1.73 -3.75
N LEU A 29 -1.37 -2.75 -3.31
CA LEU A 29 -1.32 -3.23 -1.93
C LEU A 29 -0.04 -2.77 -1.21
N HIS A 30 0.98 -2.40 -1.96
CA HIS A 30 2.24 -1.83 -1.50
C HIS A 30 2.40 -0.41 -2.07
N GLY A 31 3.15 0.46 -1.37
CA GLY A 31 3.43 1.81 -1.83
C GLY A 31 4.19 1.83 -3.16
N GLY A 32 4.01 2.89 -3.96
CA GLY A 32 4.67 3.01 -5.27
C GLY A 32 6.20 3.08 -5.18
N LYS A 33 6.89 3.02 -6.33
CA LYS A 33 8.36 3.05 -6.38
C LYS A 33 8.94 4.21 -5.56
N GLY A 34 9.75 3.87 -4.56
CA GLY A 34 10.44 4.84 -3.71
C GLY A 34 9.62 5.35 -2.53
N GLN A 35 8.30 5.16 -2.49
CA GLN A 35 7.50 5.55 -1.32
C GLN A 35 7.85 4.66 -0.13
N GLU A 36 8.12 5.29 1.01
CA GLU A 36 8.25 4.59 2.27
C GLU A 36 6.85 4.24 2.78
N ILE A 37 6.65 2.96 3.08
CA ILE A 37 5.50 2.53 3.85
C ILE A 37 5.78 2.95 5.29
N THR A 38 5.09 3.99 5.73
CA THR A 38 4.97 4.34 7.13
C THR A 38 3.76 3.62 7.72
N LEU A 39 3.73 3.42 9.03
CA LEU A 39 2.54 2.94 9.75
C LEU A 39 1.26 3.66 9.27
N TYR A 40 1.35 4.99 9.14
CA TYR A 40 0.24 5.87 8.75
C TYR A 40 -0.30 5.62 7.34
N ASN A 41 0.54 5.14 6.43
CA ASN A 41 0.14 4.79 5.07
C ASN A 41 -0.20 3.29 4.95
N PHE A 42 0.32 2.47 5.85
CA PHE A 42 0.11 1.03 5.86
C PHE A 42 -1.27 0.66 6.39
N ILE A 43 -1.68 1.25 7.51
CA ILE A 43 -2.92 0.95 8.23
C ILE A 43 -3.94 2.08 8.00
N ASN A 44 -4.24 2.38 6.73
CA ASN A 44 -5.31 3.31 6.41
C ASN A 44 -6.61 2.54 6.19
N HIS A 45 -7.58 2.75 7.09
CA HIS A 45 -8.91 2.13 7.05
C HIS A 45 -9.99 2.97 6.37
N ALA A 46 -9.65 4.15 5.85
CA ALA A 46 -10.62 5.02 5.19
C ALA A 46 -10.95 4.50 3.79
N LYS A 47 -12.25 4.41 3.49
CA LYS A 47 -12.78 4.05 2.17
C LYS A 47 -13.17 5.33 1.45
N PHE A 48 -12.63 5.53 0.25
CA PHE A 48 -12.97 6.65 -0.63
C PHE A 48 -13.51 6.11 -1.94
N LEU A 49 -14.67 6.60 -2.35
CA LEU A 49 -15.21 6.45 -3.69
C LEU A 49 -15.33 7.84 -4.31
N LEU A 50 -14.64 8.03 -5.43
CA LEU A 50 -14.68 9.26 -6.19
C LEU A 50 -15.25 8.95 -7.57
N TYR A 51 -16.39 9.54 -7.87
CA TYR A 51 -17.08 9.37 -9.14
C TYR A 51 -16.88 10.61 -10.00
N TYR A 52 -16.45 10.40 -11.24
CA TYR A 52 -16.35 11.43 -12.26
C TYR A 52 -17.05 10.94 -13.53
N HIS A 53 -17.96 11.75 -14.07
CA HIS A 53 -18.61 11.52 -15.35
C HIS A 53 -18.49 12.78 -16.21
N LEU A 54 -17.77 12.62 -17.31
CA LEU A 54 -17.59 13.65 -18.34
C LEU A 54 -18.76 13.59 -19.32
N CYS A 55 -19.53 14.66 -19.41
CA CYS A 55 -20.60 14.77 -20.39
C CYS A 55 -20.10 15.47 -21.66
N SER A 56 -20.73 15.17 -22.79
CA SER A 56 -20.41 15.78 -24.09
C SER A 56 -20.70 17.29 -24.13
N ASP A 57 -21.53 17.79 -23.20
CA ASP A 57 -21.81 19.21 -22.99
C ASP A 57 -20.66 19.98 -22.31
N GLY A 58 -19.52 19.32 -22.06
CA GLY A 58 -18.32 19.91 -21.46
C GLY A 58 -18.36 20.00 -19.94
N TYR A 59 -19.41 19.51 -19.29
CA TYR A 59 -19.51 19.50 -17.84
C TYR A 59 -19.02 18.19 -17.24
N ILE A 60 -18.52 18.30 -16.01
CA ILE A 60 -18.07 17.19 -15.20
C ILE A 60 -19.04 17.03 -14.04
N HIS A 61 -19.71 15.89 -14.02
CA HIS A 61 -20.49 15.43 -12.90
C HIS A 61 -19.55 14.71 -11.95
N HIS A 62 -19.50 15.18 -10.71
CA HIS A 62 -18.59 14.61 -9.73
C HIS A 62 -19.26 14.46 -8.36
N GLN A 63 -18.95 13.33 -7.72
CA GLN A 63 -19.42 12.99 -6.39
C GLN A 63 -18.30 12.30 -5.62
N ARG A 64 -18.14 12.70 -4.35
CA ARG A 64 -17.28 12.05 -3.38
C ARG A 64 -18.11 11.33 -2.34
N PHE A 65 -17.71 10.12 -2.07
CA PHE A 65 -18.13 9.38 -0.90
C PHE A 65 -16.86 8.99 -0.14
N TYR A 66 -16.80 9.32 1.15
CA TYR A 66 -15.72 8.84 1.98
C TYR A 66 -16.20 8.55 3.40
N GLY A 67 -15.59 7.56 4.03
CA GLY A 67 -15.88 7.20 5.40
C GLY A 67 -14.92 6.13 5.90
N SER A 68 -14.62 6.16 7.20
CA SER A 68 -13.91 5.11 7.90
C SER A 68 -14.87 4.40 8.84
N THR A 69 -14.74 3.07 8.96
CA THR A 69 -15.50 2.26 9.92
C THR A 69 -14.74 2.03 11.23
N ASN A 70 -13.49 2.47 11.34
CA ASN A 70 -12.61 2.04 12.42
C ASN A 70 -12.27 3.19 13.38
N PHE A 71 -12.29 2.83 14.67
CA PHE A 71 -11.70 3.54 15.82
C PHE A 71 -10.16 3.66 15.67
N THR A 72 -9.72 4.30 14.59
CA THR A 72 -8.29 4.62 14.41
C THR A 72 -7.91 5.70 15.42
N VAL A 73 -6.66 5.75 15.89
CA VAL A 73 -6.18 6.79 16.83
C VAL A 73 -6.45 8.22 16.32
N ARG A 74 -6.57 8.40 15.00
CA ARG A 74 -7.01 9.66 14.36
C ARG A 74 -8.54 9.86 14.30
N GLY A 75 -9.32 8.79 14.25
CA GLY A 75 -10.78 8.82 14.40
C GLY A 75 -11.21 9.21 15.82
N LEU A 76 -10.40 8.84 16.82
CA LEU A 76 -10.61 9.21 18.22
C LEU A 76 -10.17 10.65 18.59
N GLY A 77 -9.77 11.47 17.62
CA GLY A 77 -9.65 12.93 17.75
C GLY A 77 -8.79 13.44 18.91
N GLY A 78 -7.52 13.76 18.65
CA GLY A 78 -6.74 14.61 19.56
C GLY A 78 -7.36 16.01 19.66
N SER A 79 -7.53 16.50 20.89
CA SER A 79 -8.06 17.83 21.21
C SER A 79 -7.19 18.95 20.60
N GLY A 80 -7.43 19.32 19.34
CA GLY A 80 -6.77 20.45 18.69
C GLY A 80 -6.45 20.32 17.21
N ARG A 81 -6.69 19.17 16.55
CA ARG A 81 -6.48 19.02 15.10
C ARG A 81 -7.77 18.53 14.42
N TYR A 82 -8.09 19.18 13.31
CA TYR A 82 -9.31 18.97 12.52
C TYR A 82 -9.62 17.49 12.24
N GLY A 83 -10.68 16.99 12.88
CA GLY A 83 -11.82 16.33 12.24
C GLY A 83 -11.67 14.86 11.81
N ASN A 84 -12.39 14.00 12.53
CA ASN A 84 -12.61 12.57 12.34
C ASN A 84 -12.88 12.15 10.89
N TYR A 85 -12.24 11.04 10.46
CA TYR A 85 -12.64 10.25 9.29
C TYR A 85 -13.90 9.40 9.54
N GLU A 86 -14.49 9.48 10.73
CA GLU A 86 -15.55 8.59 11.23
C GLU A 86 -16.96 8.95 10.72
N GLU A 87 -17.12 10.08 10.04
CA GLU A 87 -18.41 10.44 9.43
C GLU A 87 -18.43 10.01 7.96
N PHE A 88 -19.36 9.12 7.62
CA PHE A 88 -19.68 8.84 6.22
C PHE A 88 -20.16 10.12 5.54
N TYR A 89 -19.28 10.71 4.74
CA TYR A 89 -19.59 11.87 3.95
C TYR A 89 -19.98 11.45 2.53
N CYS A 90 -21.14 11.90 2.10
CA CYS A 90 -21.54 11.86 0.70
C CYS A 90 -21.77 13.29 0.23
N SER A 91 -20.93 13.80 -0.67
CA SER A 91 -21.24 15.07 -1.34
C SER A 91 -22.47 14.89 -2.23
N LYS A 92 -23.29 15.93 -2.36
CA LYS A 92 -24.27 16.00 -3.45
C LYS A 92 -23.54 15.94 -4.79
N LEU A 93 -24.16 15.30 -5.79
CA LEU A 93 -23.66 15.31 -7.16
C LEU A 93 -23.53 16.76 -7.64
N LYS A 94 -22.32 17.20 -7.99
CA LYS A 94 -22.06 18.55 -8.49
C LYS A 94 -21.81 18.51 -9.99
N LYS A 95 -22.47 19.42 -10.71
CA LYS A 95 -22.17 19.72 -12.12
C LYS A 95 -21.20 20.89 -12.13
N ASN A 96 -19.94 20.64 -12.44
CA ASN A 96 -18.92 21.67 -12.49
C ASN A 96 -18.32 21.76 -13.91
N PRO A 97 -18.06 22.97 -14.42
CA PRO A 97 -17.31 23.11 -15.67
C PRO A 97 -15.82 22.77 -15.50
N LYS A 98 -15.33 22.66 -14.25
CA LYS A 98 -13.91 22.47 -13.92
C LYS A 98 -13.70 21.51 -12.75
N LEU A 99 -12.59 20.79 -12.79
CA LEU A 99 -12.08 20.00 -11.66
C LEU A 99 -11.45 20.93 -10.61
N ALA A 100 -11.75 20.67 -9.34
CA ALA A 100 -11.11 21.35 -8.23
C ALA A 100 -9.64 20.93 -8.09
N LEU A 101 -8.85 21.73 -7.37
CA LEU A 101 -7.47 21.38 -7.01
C LEU A 101 -7.37 20.01 -6.33
N GLY A 102 -8.30 19.71 -5.42
CA GLY A 102 -8.36 18.43 -4.72
C GLY A 102 -8.68 17.23 -5.63
N ASP A 103 -9.48 17.43 -6.69
CA ASP A 103 -9.79 16.33 -7.64
C ASP A 103 -8.54 15.87 -8.39
N MET A 104 -7.64 16.83 -8.68
CA MET A 104 -6.40 16.56 -9.41
C MET A 104 -5.41 15.72 -8.61
N TYR A 105 -5.47 15.77 -7.28
CA TYR A 105 -4.69 14.88 -6.43
C TYR A 105 -5.09 13.42 -6.68
N PHE A 106 -6.39 13.12 -6.61
CA PHE A 106 -6.90 11.76 -6.79
C PHE A 106 -6.77 11.25 -8.23
N ILE A 107 -6.98 12.10 -9.23
CA ILE A 107 -6.77 11.73 -10.64
C ILE A 107 -5.29 11.41 -10.87
N LYS A 108 -4.38 12.17 -10.27
CA LYS A 108 -2.94 11.89 -10.35
C LYS A 108 -2.62 10.57 -9.67
N GLU A 109 -3.16 10.31 -8.49
CA GLU A 109 -2.96 9.04 -7.78
C GLU A 109 -3.47 7.84 -8.60
N ALA A 110 -4.64 7.96 -9.24
CA ALA A 110 -5.16 6.92 -10.14
C ALA A 110 -4.25 6.69 -11.36
N ILE A 111 -3.68 7.76 -11.94
CA ILE A 111 -2.69 7.65 -13.02
C ILE A 111 -1.43 6.95 -12.53
N ASP A 112 -0.89 7.37 -11.38
CA ASP A 112 0.33 6.82 -10.80
C ASP A 112 0.15 5.31 -10.52
N ILE A 113 -1.00 4.89 -9.98
CA ILE A 113 -1.33 3.48 -9.74
C ILE A 113 -1.45 2.70 -11.05
N LEU A 114 -2.18 3.24 -12.04
CA LEU A 114 -2.35 2.58 -13.33
C LEU A 114 -1.00 2.42 -14.03
N GLU A 115 -0.19 3.47 -14.11
CA GLU A 115 1.13 3.42 -14.71
C GLU A 115 2.06 2.46 -13.97
N HIS A 116 2.03 2.48 -12.63
CA HIS A 116 2.81 1.57 -11.80
C HIS A 116 2.43 0.11 -12.11
N LYS A 117 1.14 -0.22 -12.07
CA LYS A 117 0.65 -1.57 -12.37
C LYS A 117 0.95 -1.97 -13.80
N ASN A 118 0.78 -1.09 -14.77
CA ASN A 118 1.15 -1.37 -16.15
C ASN A 118 2.64 -1.72 -16.26
N LYS A 119 3.53 -0.89 -15.69
CA LYS A 119 4.98 -1.11 -15.75
C LYS A 119 5.41 -2.38 -15.02
N LEU A 120 4.79 -2.74 -13.90
CA LEU A 120 5.10 -3.99 -13.19
C LEU A 120 4.92 -5.23 -14.08
N TYR A 121 3.90 -5.24 -14.95
CA TYR A 121 3.55 -6.39 -15.78
C TYR A 121 4.17 -6.34 -17.20
N THR A 122 4.53 -5.15 -17.69
CA THR A 122 5.01 -4.98 -19.08
C THR A 122 6.48 -4.60 -19.19
N ASP A 123 7.13 -4.18 -18.10
CA ASP A 123 8.50 -3.70 -18.10
C ASP A 123 9.36 -4.49 -17.09
N PRO A 124 10.15 -5.48 -17.57
CA PRO A 124 10.97 -6.32 -16.69
C PRO A 124 12.05 -5.52 -15.97
N GLN A 125 12.55 -4.43 -16.57
CA GLN A 125 13.54 -3.58 -15.91
C GLN A 125 12.90 -2.78 -14.78
N TYR A 126 11.67 -2.30 -14.97
CA TYR A 126 10.91 -1.64 -13.92
C TYR A 126 10.64 -2.58 -12.74
N LEU A 127 10.17 -3.81 -13.01
CA LEU A 127 9.93 -4.80 -11.96
C LEU A 127 11.22 -5.12 -11.18
N GLN A 128 12.33 -5.35 -11.90
CA GLN A 128 13.64 -5.59 -11.28
C GLN A 128 14.05 -4.43 -10.37
N GLN A 129 13.94 -3.19 -10.86
CA GLN A 129 14.30 -2.01 -10.07
C GLN A 129 13.38 -1.83 -8.85
N TYR A 130 12.09 -2.11 -9.00
CA TYR A 130 11.12 -2.02 -7.90
C TYR A 130 11.42 -3.06 -6.81
N ALA A 131 11.66 -4.31 -7.20
CA ALA A 131 12.00 -5.38 -6.28
C ALA A 131 13.36 -5.14 -5.59
N SER A 132 14.39 -4.75 -6.35
CA SER A 132 15.70 -4.41 -5.78
C SER A 132 15.64 -3.23 -4.82
N ALA A 133 14.82 -2.21 -5.10
CA ALA A 133 14.63 -1.07 -4.18
C ALA A 133 13.95 -1.51 -2.86
N HIS A 134 12.98 -2.43 -2.91
CA HIS A 134 12.36 -2.99 -1.70
C HIS A 134 13.37 -3.81 -0.89
N LEU A 135 14.13 -4.69 -1.54
CA LEU A 135 15.18 -5.49 -0.88
C LEU A 135 16.26 -4.62 -0.24
N GLN A 136 16.69 -3.54 -0.91
CA GLN A 136 17.63 -2.58 -0.33
C GLN A 136 17.06 -1.96 0.96
N LYS A 137 15.79 -1.55 0.96
CA LYS A 137 15.13 -1.01 2.15
C LYS A 137 15.05 -2.03 3.29
N ILE A 138 14.71 -3.29 3.01
CA ILE A 138 14.73 -4.36 4.00
C ILE A 138 16.13 -4.44 4.63
N ARG A 139 17.17 -4.51 3.80
CA ARG A 139 18.55 -4.64 4.27
C ARG A 139 18.99 -3.46 5.14
N GLU A 140 18.68 -2.23 4.72
CA GLU A 140 19.01 -1.02 5.48
C GLU A 140 18.30 -1.00 6.84
N LYS A 141 16.99 -1.30 6.88
CA LYS A 141 16.22 -1.34 8.12
C LYS A 141 16.67 -2.48 9.04
N LEU A 142 16.89 -3.69 8.52
CA LEU A 142 17.40 -4.82 9.30
C LEU A 142 18.77 -4.51 9.94
N TRP A 143 19.68 -3.92 9.17
CA TRP A 143 20.98 -3.51 9.71
C TRP A 143 20.83 -2.51 10.85
N ASN A 144 19.93 -1.52 10.69
CA ASN A 144 19.67 -0.52 11.72
C ASN A 144 19.05 -1.15 12.98
N ILE A 145 18.06 -2.05 12.82
CA ILE A 145 17.40 -2.75 13.92
C ILE A 145 18.43 -3.58 14.71
N LYS A 146 19.25 -4.39 14.02
CA LYS A 146 20.24 -5.26 14.67
C LYS A 146 21.29 -4.47 15.45
N ASN A 147 21.76 -3.34 14.91
CA ASN A 147 22.76 -2.53 15.60
C ASN A 147 22.20 -1.79 16.82
N LYS A 148 20.93 -1.40 16.78
CA LYS A 148 20.32 -0.66 17.89
C LYS A 148 19.82 -1.59 19.01
N ALA A 149 19.42 -2.82 18.71
CA ALA A 149 18.83 -3.73 19.71
C ALA A 149 19.75 -4.06 20.92
N SER A 150 21.08 -3.91 20.78
CA SER A 150 22.05 -4.28 21.82
C SER A 150 22.25 -3.22 22.93
N GLY A 151 21.92 -1.94 22.70
CA GLY A 151 22.34 -0.83 23.59
C GLY A 151 21.25 0.16 24.00
N THR A 152 19.98 -0.16 23.75
CA THR A 152 18.85 0.78 23.75
C THR A 152 18.08 0.83 25.09
N THR A 153 17.35 1.93 25.30
CA THR A 153 16.38 2.09 26.39
C THR A 153 15.17 1.14 26.21
N LEU A 154 14.27 1.07 27.20
CA LEU A 154 13.07 0.24 27.07
C LEU A 154 12.16 0.79 25.98
N GLY A 155 11.93 2.11 25.96
CA GLY A 155 11.16 2.79 24.91
C GLY A 155 11.74 2.62 23.51
N GLU A 156 13.06 2.79 23.34
CA GLU A 156 13.71 2.55 22.04
C GLU A 156 13.60 1.08 21.59
N LEU A 157 13.73 0.11 22.51
CA LEU A 157 13.52 -1.30 22.19
C LEU A 157 12.09 -1.57 21.73
N PHE A 158 11.10 -0.99 22.41
CA PHE A 158 9.70 -1.15 22.02
C PHE A 158 9.40 -0.52 20.65
N GLN A 159 9.96 0.65 20.36
CA GLN A 159 9.89 1.26 19.03
C GLN A 159 10.49 0.36 17.95
N LEU A 160 11.67 -0.21 18.20
CA LEU A 160 12.32 -1.14 17.27
C LEU A 160 11.48 -2.39 17.03
N TYR A 161 10.77 -2.88 18.05
CA TYR A 161 9.85 -4.02 17.92
C TYR A 161 8.67 -3.69 17.00
N VAL A 162 8.03 -2.52 17.19
CA VAL A 162 6.96 -2.01 16.31
C VAL A 162 7.48 -1.83 14.87
N GLU A 163 8.64 -1.19 14.70
CA GLU A 163 9.27 -1.00 13.39
C GLU A 163 9.60 -2.31 12.69
N SER A 164 10.05 -3.32 13.44
CA SER A 164 10.35 -4.66 12.91
C SER A 164 9.07 -5.34 12.42
N SER A 165 7.98 -5.22 13.17
CA SER A 165 6.66 -5.75 12.77
C SER A 165 6.13 -5.06 11.52
N LEU A 166 6.26 -3.73 11.43
CA LEU A 166 5.92 -2.97 10.23
C LEU A 166 6.73 -3.40 9.01
N LEU A 167 8.02 -3.66 9.18
CA LEU A 167 8.87 -4.14 8.09
C LEU A 167 8.41 -5.51 7.60
N TYR A 168 8.10 -6.44 8.51
CA TYR A 168 7.56 -7.75 8.16
C TYR A 168 6.28 -7.63 7.35
N PHE A 169 5.30 -6.86 7.82
CA PHE A 169 4.06 -6.65 7.08
C PHE A 169 4.25 -5.92 5.74
N SER A 170 5.20 -4.99 5.67
CA SER A 170 5.58 -4.35 4.40
C SER A 170 6.11 -5.36 3.39
N SER A 171 6.87 -6.37 3.83
CA SER A 171 7.37 -7.45 2.96
C SER A 171 6.26 -8.37 2.47
N LEU A 172 5.30 -8.71 3.34
CA LEU A 172 4.09 -9.44 2.93
C LEU A 172 3.29 -8.67 1.88
N ALA A 173 3.10 -7.36 2.11
CA ALA A 173 2.39 -6.52 1.16
C ALA A 173 3.10 -6.37 -0.18
N PHE A 174 4.44 -6.32 -0.17
CA PHE A 174 5.22 -6.34 -1.39
C PHE A 174 4.99 -7.63 -2.21
N LEU A 175 5.07 -8.80 -1.58
CA LEU A 175 4.81 -10.09 -2.22
C LEU A 175 3.39 -10.18 -2.81
N GLU A 176 2.40 -9.65 -2.11
CA GLU A 176 1.02 -9.61 -2.62
C GLU A 176 0.77 -8.53 -3.68
N ASP A 177 1.67 -7.56 -3.85
CA ASP A 177 1.49 -6.47 -4.81
C ASP A 177 2.12 -6.74 -6.19
N ILE A 178 3.26 -7.43 -6.21
CA ILE A 178 4.04 -7.72 -7.43
C ILE A 178 3.44 -8.86 -8.26
N PRO A 179 3.71 -8.92 -9.59
CA PRO A 179 3.17 -9.97 -10.44
C PRO A 179 3.78 -11.36 -10.13
N GLY A 180 3.17 -12.44 -10.62
CA GLY A 180 3.69 -13.80 -10.45
C GLY A 180 3.14 -14.47 -9.20
N LYS A 181 1.80 -14.59 -9.11
CA LYS A 181 1.10 -15.16 -7.96
C LYS A 181 1.44 -16.62 -7.68
N GLY A 182 1.81 -17.40 -8.68
CA GLY A 182 2.35 -18.75 -8.45
C GLY A 182 3.56 -18.73 -7.51
N ILE A 183 4.54 -17.87 -7.82
CA ILE A 183 5.80 -17.75 -7.06
C ILE A 183 5.58 -17.03 -5.73
N THR A 184 4.88 -15.89 -5.74
CA THR A 184 4.72 -15.08 -4.53
C THR A 184 3.85 -15.77 -3.47
N LEU A 185 2.81 -16.52 -3.87
CA LEU A 185 2.02 -17.31 -2.92
C LEU A 185 2.81 -18.51 -2.38
N GLU A 186 3.72 -19.10 -3.15
CA GLU A 186 4.64 -20.13 -2.65
C GLU A 186 5.55 -19.56 -1.56
N ILE A 187 6.18 -18.40 -1.80
CA ILE A 187 6.99 -17.70 -0.79
C ILE A 187 6.15 -17.43 0.47
N LEU A 188 4.93 -16.89 0.32
CA LEU A 188 4.05 -16.59 1.45
C LEU A 188 3.66 -17.84 2.27
N ARG A 189 3.52 -19.01 1.63
CA ARG A 189 3.21 -20.27 2.34
C ARG A 189 4.40 -20.83 3.10
N GLU A 190 5.61 -20.64 2.59
CA GLU A 190 6.84 -21.11 3.23
C GLU A 190 7.34 -20.15 4.31
N LEU A 191 6.92 -18.89 4.26
CA LEU A 191 7.28 -17.90 5.27
C LEU A 191 6.67 -18.26 6.62
N HIS A 192 7.55 -18.46 7.60
CA HIS A 192 7.13 -18.61 8.98
C HIS A 192 6.57 -17.29 9.50
N ARG A 193 5.39 -17.36 10.12
CA ARG A 193 4.80 -16.23 10.86
C ARG A 193 5.41 -16.22 12.27
N PRO A 194 6.17 -15.17 12.65
CA PRO A 194 6.74 -15.08 13.99
C PRO A 194 5.63 -15.16 15.05
N GLU A 195 5.82 -15.98 16.09
CA GLU A 195 4.88 -16.06 17.22
C GLU A 195 4.72 -14.72 17.94
N SER A 196 5.77 -13.89 17.89
CA SER A 196 5.82 -12.56 18.49
C SER A 196 5.24 -11.45 17.60
N LEU A 197 4.71 -11.76 16.42
CA LEU A 197 4.19 -10.74 15.50
C LEU A 197 2.90 -10.13 16.07
N LEU A 198 2.93 -8.82 16.33
CA LEU A 198 1.72 -8.06 16.64
C LEU A 198 0.73 -8.22 15.51
N ASP A 199 -0.55 -8.46 15.81
CA ASP A 199 -1.56 -8.35 14.77
C ASP A 199 -1.63 -6.90 14.25
N ILE A 200 -2.18 -6.73 13.05
CA ILE A 200 -2.17 -5.42 12.40
C ILE A 200 -2.97 -4.35 13.16
N PHE A 201 -4.01 -4.73 13.90
CA PHE A 201 -4.79 -3.82 14.74
C PHE A 201 -4.04 -3.49 16.03
N GLU A 202 -3.39 -4.47 16.66
CA GLU A 202 -2.47 -4.24 17.77
C GLU A 202 -1.37 -3.25 17.37
N LEU A 203 -0.77 -3.44 16.20
CA LEU A 203 0.27 -2.56 15.68
C LEU A 203 -0.23 -1.12 15.47
N GLU A 204 -1.49 -0.93 15.08
CA GLU A 204 -2.09 0.41 14.95
C GLU A 204 -2.20 1.12 16.31
N VAL A 205 -2.61 0.38 17.35
CA VAL A 205 -2.83 0.91 18.70
C VAL A 205 -1.51 1.12 19.44
N LEU A 206 -0.55 0.22 19.25
CA LEU A 206 0.71 0.16 19.98
C LEU A 206 1.84 0.91 19.30
N ALA A 207 1.59 1.63 18.21
CA ALA A 207 2.64 2.38 17.55
C ALA A 207 2.87 3.74 18.24
N PRO A 208 4.00 3.90 18.93
CA PRO A 208 4.28 5.13 19.67
C PRO A 208 4.66 6.28 18.72
N THR A 209 4.41 7.51 19.15
CA THR A 209 4.87 8.70 18.40
C THR A 209 6.16 9.30 18.95
N VAL A 210 6.48 9.00 20.21
CA VAL A 210 7.71 9.41 20.93
C VAL A 210 8.23 8.27 21.81
N GLU A 211 9.46 8.39 22.32
CA GLU A 211 10.10 7.34 23.14
C GLU A 211 9.43 7.13 24.50
N GLU A 212 9.00 8.21 25.16
CA GLU A 212 8.30 8.16 26.47
C GLU A 212 7.01 7.34 26.38
N GLU A 213 6.17 7.59 25.36
CA GLU A 213 4.98 6.78 25.07
C GLU A 213 5.32 5.30 24.83
N ALA A 214 6.44 5.03 24.17
CA ALA A 214 6.87 3.67 23.88
C ALA A 214 7.28 2.91 25.17
N GLU A 215 7.94 3.61 26.09
CA GLU A 215 8.30 3.06 27.39
C GLU A 215 7.06 2.79 28.24
N ASP A 216 6.14 3.76 28.33
CA ASP A 216 4.85 3.58 29.03
C ASP A 216 4.06 2.38 28.48
N MET A 217 3.99 2.23 27.16
CA MET A 217 3.34 1.08 26.52
C MET A 217 4.01 -0.24 26.89
N ALA A 218 5.35 -0.30 26.87
CA ALA A 218 6.09 -1.49 27.25
C ALA A 218 5.85 -1.86 28.72
N GLU A 219 5.82 -0.88 29.63
CA GLU A 219 5.52 -1.08 31.05
C GLU A 219 4.09 -1.57 31.29
N ILE A 220 3.09 -0.97 30.62
CA ILE A 220 1.68 -1.39 30.69
C ILE A 220 1.52 -2.84 30.22
N LEU A 221 2.23 -3.22 29.16
CA LEU A 221 2.23 -4.58 28.62
C LEU A 221 3.11 -5.54 29.44
N MET A 222 3.76 -5.06 30.49
CA MET A 222 4.70 -5.81 31.34
C MET A 222 5.81 -6.48 30.52
N LEU A 223 6.28 -5.80 29.47
CA LEU A 223 7.34 -6.30 28.60
C LEU A 223 8.71 -5.86 29.13
N GLU A 224 9.52 -6.83 29.50
CA GLU A 224 10.91 -6.56 29.86
C GLU A 224 11.80 -6.43 28.63
N LYS A 225 12.93 -5.73 28.78
CA LYS A 225 13.90 -5.52 27.68
C LYS A 225 14.32 -6.83 27.00
N GLU A 226 14.52 -7.89 27.79
CA GLU A 226 14.97 -9.17 27.27
C GLU A 226 13.89 -9.88 26.44
N ASP A 227 12.62 -9.75 26.83
CA ASP A 227 11.51 -10.28 26.05
C ASP A 227 11.37 -9.54 24.72
N ILE A 228 11.47 -8.21 24.75
CA ILE A 228 11.41 -7.39 23.54
C ILE A 228 12.57 -7.75 22.59
N ARG A 229 13.79 -7.95 23.11
CA ARG A 229 14.93 -8.38 22.28
C ARG A 229 14.69 -9.72 21.60
N LYS A 230 14.18 -10.73 22.31
CA LYS A 230 13.84 -12.03 21.72
C LYS A 230 12.76 -11.89 20.64
N ARG A 231 11.76 -11.04 20.87
CA ARG A 231 10.70 -10.75 19.87
C ARG A 231 11.27 -10.09 18.62
N ILE A 232 12.17 -9.11 18.78
CA ILE A 232 12.89 -8.47 17.67
C ILE A 232 13.74 -9.49 16.92
N GLU A 233 14.49 -10.34 17.62
CA GLU A 233 15.31 -11.38 17.01
C GLU A 233 14.47 -12.31 16.12
N GLY A 234 13.36 -12.86 16.65
CA GLY A 234 12.44 -13.71 15.88
C GLY A 234 11.87 -13.02 14.63
N LEU A 235 11.51 -11.73 14.75
CA LEU A 235 11.08 -10.92 13.61
C LEU A 235 12.19 -10.74 12.58
N THR A 236 13.39 -10.35 13.00
CA THR A 236 14.52 -10.14 12.08
C THR A 236 14.90 -11.41 11.34
N ASN A 237 14.89 -12.57 12.00
CA ASN A 237 15.14 -13.87 11.36
C ASN A 237 14.10 -14.18 10.28
N SER A 238 12.83 -13.90 10.55
CA SER A 238 11.74 -14.13 9.60
C SER A 238 11.80 -13.16 8.40
N ILE A 239 12.17 -11.90 8.64
CA ILE A 239 12.38 -10.91 7.58
C ILE A 239 13.61 -11.26 6.73
N GLU A 240 14.69 -11.77 7.31
CA GLU A 240 15.85 -12.27 6.57
C GLU A 240 15.52 -13.49 5.72
N SER A 241 14.71 -14.42 6.25
CA SER A 241 14.18 -15.53 5.47
C SER A 241 13.36 -15.03 4.26
N CYS A 242 12.47 -14.05 4.48
CA CYS A 242 11.71 -13.41 3.39
C CYS A 242 12.61 -12.74 2.36
N TYR A 243 13.63 -12.00 2.79
CA TYR A 243 14.61 -11.37 1.91
C TYR A 243 15.27 -12.42 1.01
N ASN A 244 15.78 -13.51 1.60
CA ASN A 244 16.45 -14.57 0.86
C ASN A 244 15.51 -15.26 -0.12
N MET A 245 14.27 -15.58 0.29
CA MET A 245 13.27 -16.19 -0.60
C MET A 245 12.91 -15.28 -1.77
N ILE A 246 12.77 -13.96 -1.57
CA ILE A 246 12.53 -13.02 -2.67
C ILE A 246 13.73 -13.02 -3.63
N VAL A 247 14.96 -13.00 -3.11
CA VAL A 247 16.16 -13.05 -3.95
C VAL A 247 16.21 -14.36 -4.75
N GLU A 248 16.08 -15.50 -4.08
CA GLU A 248 16.28 -16.83 -4.66
C GLU A 248 15.13 -17.29 -5.56
N LYS A 249 13.89 -17.02 -5.17
CA LYS A 249 12.70 -17.51 -5.89
C LYS A 249 12.08 -16.47 -6.82
N TYR A 250 12.14 -15.19 -6.46
CA TYR A 250 11.46 -14.15 -7.25
C TYR A 250 12.40 -13.46 -8.24
N ILE A 251 13.52 -12.91 -7.77
CA ILE A 251 14.43 -12.11 -8.62
C ILE A 251 14.98 -12.92 -9.79
N TYR A 252 15.40 -14.17 -9.55
CA TYR A 252 15.92 -15.05 -10.62
C TYR A 252 14.87 -15.33 -11.70
N ASN A 253 13.58 -15.33 -11.35
CA ASN A 253 12.47 -15.66 -12.25
C ASN A 253 11.81 -14.44 -12.90
N ILE A 254 12.29 -13.20 -12.68
CA ILE A 254 11.70 -11.98 -13.27
C ILE A 254 11.63 -12.04 -14.80
N LYS A 255 12.64 -12.64 -15.45
CA LYS A 255 12.63 -12.83 -16.90
C LYS A 255 11.52 -13.78 -17.32
N GLU A 256 11.38 -14.92 -16.63
CA GLU A 256 10.34 -15.90 -16.92
C GLU A 256 8.93 -15.32 -16.71
N ILE A 257 8.75 -14.48 -15.69
CA ILE A 257 7.51 -13.74 -15.42
C ILE A 257 7.07 -12.91 -16.65
N HIS A 258 8.02 -12.32 -17.38
CA HIS A 258 7.72 -11.48 -18.55
C HIS A 258 7.73 -12.23 -19.88
N GLU A 259 8.53 -13.30 -20.01
CA GLU A 259 8.60 -14.12 -21.22
C GLU A 259 7.45 -15.12 -21.32
N ALA A 260 6.84 -15.47 -20.18
CA ALA A 260 5.56 -16.14 -20.01
C ALA A 260 5.28 -17.30 -20.98
N LYS A 261 6.26 -18.20 -21.16
CA LYS A 261 6.09 -19.42 -21.95
C LYS A 261 5.13 -20.44 -21.30
N GLU A 262 4.89 -20.30 -19.98
CA GLU A 262 3.96 -21.12 -19.20
C GLU A 262 3.14 -20.24 -18.23
N LEU A 263 2.23 -19.43 -18.78
CA LEU A 263 1.38 -18.49 -18.03
C LEU A 263 0.69 -19.13 -16.81
N ASP A 264 0.23 -20.38 -16.94
CA ASP A 264 -0.54 -21.08 -15.91
C ASP A 264 0.25 -21.48 -14.66
N LYS A 265 1.58 -21.49 -14.73
CA LYS A 265 2.43 -21.80 -13.56
C LYS A 265 2.87 -20.54 -12.82
N ILE A 266 2.97 -19.41 -13.52
CA ILE A 266 3.48 -18.16 -12.95
C ILE A 266 2.32 -17.27 -12.48
N PHE A 267 1.25 -17.17 -13.27
CA PHE A 267 0.10 -16.35 -12.98
C PHE A 267 -1.08 -17.23 -12.53
N ASP A 268 -1.74 -16.81 -11.45
CA ASP A 268 -3.04 -17.39 -11.09
C ASP A 268 -4.14 -16.91 -12.06
N SER A 269 -5.31 -17.53 -12.00
CA SER A 269 -6.41 -17.20 -12.91
C SER A 269 -6.87 -15.74 -12.82
N ILE A 270 -6.80 -15.12 -11.64
CA ILE A 270 -7.18 -13.72 -11.42
C ILE A 270 -6.14 -12.78 -12.06
N GLU A 271 -4.87 -13.12 -11.96
CA GLU A 271 -3.77 -12.39 -12.55
C GLU A 271 -3.77 -12.50 -14.08
N GLN A 272 -4.13 -13.66 -14.63
CA GLN A 272 -4.36 -13.82 -16.07
C GLN A 272 -5.50 -12.91 -16.56
N GLU A 273 -6.65 -12.92 -15.88
CA GLU A 273 -7.77 -12.01 -16.16
C GLU A 273 -7.32 -10.53 -16.10
N PHE A 274 -6.49 -10.17 -15.11
CA PHE A 274 -5.96 -8.82 -14.97
C PHE A 274 -5.00 -8.44 -16.11
N VAL A 275 -4.13 -9.34 -16.56
CA VAL A 275 -3.24 -9.09 -17.71
C VAL A 275 -4.05 -8.83 -18.97
N GLU A 276 -5.09 -9.62 -19.23
CA GLU A 276 -6.02 -9.38 -20.34
C GLU A 276 -6.71 -8.03 -20.20
N HIS A 277 -7.19 -7.68 -19.01
CA HIS A 277 -7.77 -6.37 -18.73
C HIS A 277 -6.78 -5.23 -19.02
N LEU A 278 -5.52 -5.38 -18.63
CA LEU A 278 -4.46 -4.40 -18.86
C LEU A 278 -4.22 -4.18 -20.37
N VAL A 279 -4.13 -5.27 -21.14
CA VAL A 279 -3.91 -5.24 -22.59
C VAL A 279 -5.10 -4.57 -23.30
N ASN A 280 -6.32 -4.94 -22.92
CA ASN A 280 -7.54 -4.47 -23.58
C ASN A 280 -7.87 -3.02 -23.24
N TYR A 281 -7.67 -2.59 -21.98
CA TYR A 281 -8.21 -1.33 -21.48
C TYR A 281 -7.16 -0.37 -20.93
N GLY A 282 -5.95 -0.82 -20.57
CA GLY A 282 -4.93 -0.01 -19.89
C GLY A 282 -4.58 1.30 -20.60
N LYS A 283 -4.30 1.23 -21.90
CA LYS A 283 -4.00 2.42 -22.73
C LYS A 283 -5.18 3.38 -22.82
N PHE A 284 -6.40 2.85 -22.93
CA PHE A 284 -7.62 3.65 -23.02
C PHE A 284 -7.91 4.37 -21.70
N HIS A 285 -7.85 3.66 -20.57
CA HIS A 285 -8.02 4.22 -19.23
C HIS A 285 -7.01 5.32 -18.94
N LEU A 286 -5.71 5.07 -19.19
CA LEU A 286 -4.66 6.08 -19.01
C LEU A 286 -4.89 7.30 -19.90
N GLY A 287 -5.26 7.08 -21.17
CA GLY A 287 -5.58 8.15 -22.11
C GLY A 287 -6.73 9.04 -21.62
N ASN A 288 -7.78 8.46 -21.04
CA ASN A 288 -8.92 9.20 -20.50
C ASN A 288 -8.56 10.00 -19.24
N LEU A 289 -7.79 9.41 -18.32
CA LEU A 289 -7.30 10.11 -17.13
C LEU A 289 -6.35 11.28 -17.49
N LEU A 290 -5.47 11.10 -18.47
CA LEU A 290 -4.59 12.17 -18.96
C LEU A 290 -5.38 13.28 -19.66
N LYS A 291 -6.46 12.94 -20.39
CA LYS A 291 -7.38 13.94 -20.97
C LYS A 291 -8.07 14.76 -19.88
N LEU A 292 -8.54 14.11 -18.81
CA LEU A 292 -9.11 14.79 -17.63
C LEU A 292 -8.15 15.81 -17.03
N MET A 293 -6.88 15.46 -16.87
CA MET A 293 -5.86 16.39 -16.37
C MET A 293 -5.63 17.57 -17.31
N LYS A 294 -5.65 17.34 -18.63
CA LYS A 294 -5.42 18.39 -19.64
C LYS A 294 -6.57 19.38 -19.73
N TYR A 295 -7.82 18.94 -19.55
CA TYR A 295 -9.01 19.79 -19.61
C TYR A 295 -8.90 21.02 -18.66
N ARG A 296 -8.24 20.84 -17.51
CA ARG A 296 -7.93 21.92 -16.57
C ARG A 296 -6.87 22.93 -17.09
N ARG A 297 -5.86 22.47 -17.85
CA ARG A 297 -4.72 23.29 -18.29
C ARG A 297 -5.05 24.22 -19.45
N THR A 298 -5.85 23.78 -20.42
CA THR A 298 -6.23 24.56 -21.60
C THR A 298 -7.15 25.74 -21.25
N GLU A 299 -8.05 25.59 -20.29
CA GLU A 299 -8.91 26.71 -19.87
C GLU A 299 -8.24 27.68 -18.90
N SER A 300 -7.19 27.27 -18.17
CA SER A 300 -6.40 28.21 -17.36
C SER A 300 -5.60 29.20 -18.23
N ARG A 301 -5.31 28.84 -19.49
CA ARG A 301 -4.69 29.76 -20.47
C ARG A 301 -5.74 30.64 -21.15
N ASN A 302 -6.90 30.09 -21.51
CA ASN A 302 -7.97 30.86 -22.15
C ASN A 302 -8.72 31.78 -21.16
N GLY A 303 -8.75 31.45 -19.86
CA GLY A 303 -9.34 32.29 -18.81
C GLY A 303 -8.49 33.50 -18.40
N LYS A 304 -7.19 33.54 -18.76
CA LYS A 304 -6.36 34.76 -18.61
C LYS A 304 -6.57 35.75 -19.76
N LEU A 305 -7.05 35.29 -20.92
CA LEU A 305 -7.40 36.15 -22.05
C LEU A 305 -8.81 36.78 -21.94
N ALA A 306 -9.61 36.35 -20.97
CA ALA A 306 -10.97 36.85 -20.75
C ALA A 306 -11.08 37.90 -19.62
N VAL A 307 -9.97 38.27 -18.97
CA VAL A 307 -9.91 39.32 -17.92
C VAL A 307 -9.31 40.64 -18.45
N GLU A 308 -8.95 40.69 -19.73
CA GLU A 308 -8.54 41.92 -20.43
C GLU A 308 -9.55 42.30 -21.52
N ARG A 309 -10.82 42.46 -21.14
CA ARG A 309 -11.82 43.18 -21.93
C ARG A 309 -12.61 44.11 -21.04
#